data_AF-K1TPB6-F1
#
_entry.id   AF-K1TPB6-F1
#
_cell.length_a   1.000
_cell.length_b   1.000
_cell.length_c   1.000
_cell.angle_alpha   90.00
_cell.angle_beta   90.00
_cell.angle_gamma   90.00
#
_symmetry.space_group_name_H-M   'P 1'
#
loop_
_entity.id
_entity.type
_entity.pdbx_description
1 polymer ?
#
loop_
_entity_poly.entity_id
_entity_poly.type
_entity_poly.pdbx_seq_one_letter_code
_entity_poly.pdbx_strand_id
1 'polypeptide(L)'
;KPSFRKVFRRLFEEVVGQCVEKGLVSGRVVGTDSTHVRANASRASEELVEVAEEAGVYWERLDDYEEEGLEELERRTGKRRKKRTKQIKRDNRRTHKRVSRTDPESGHLKRPGKPEGPHYLAHQAVDADFGIIVGQTVTAGDVNDSVPFLGLIERIHENVVPIQAATADAAYDFPLAHRVLGELGINF
;
A
#
# COMPACT_ATOMS: atom_id res chain seq x y z
N LYS A 1 5.20 4.35 20.92
CA LYS A 1 4.57 3.30 21.77
C LYS A 1 3.47 2.59 20.96
N PRO A 2 3.56 1.27 20.74
CA PRO A 2 2.60 0.51 19.91
C PRO A 2 1.13 0.58 20.38
N SER A 3 0.89 0.78 21.69
CA SER A 3 -0.45 0.89 22.25
C SER A 3 -1.21 2.15 21.79
N PHE A 4 -0.51 3.26 21.58
CA PHE A 4 -1.13 4.54 21.20
C PHE A 4 -1.68 4.49 19.77
N ARG A 5 -0.92 3.91 18.82
CA ARG A 5 -1.37 3.68 17.43
C ARG A 5 -2.67 2.86 17.37
N LYS A 6 -2.82 1.86 18.26
CA LYS A 6 -4.04 1.05 18.35
C LYS A 6 -5.25 1.85 18.84
N VAL A 7 -5.06 2.85 19.70
CA VAL A 7 -6.16 3.70 20.20
C VAL A 7 -6.72 4.59 19.09
N PHE A 8 -5.88 5.32 18.35
CA PHE A 8 -6.38 6.16 17.23
C PHE A 8 -7.03 5.34 16.15
N ARG A 9 -6.46 4.16 15.84
CA ARG A 9 -7.05 3.26 14.86
C ARG A 9 -8.44 2.81 15.30
N ARG A 10 -8.59 2.34 16.55
CA ARG A 10 -9.90 1.94 17.08
C ARG A 10 -10.89 3.10 17.11
N LEU A 11 -10.46 4.29 17.52
CA LEU A 11 -11.31 5.47 17.50
C LEU A 11 -11.77 5.82 16.09
N PHE A 12 -10.86 5.76 15.11
CA PHE A 12 -11.19 5.98 13.70
C PHE A 12 -12.18 4.92 13.20
N GLU A 13 -11.91 3.64 13.42
CA GLU A 13 -12.77 2.53 13.02
C GLU A 13 -14.16 2.62 13.66
N GLU A 14 -14.24 3.01 14.94
CA GLU A 14 -15.50 3.23 15.66
C GLU A 14 -16.31 4.39 15.04
N VAL A 15 -15.66 5.52 14.74
CA VAL A 15 -16.34 6.67 14.11
C VAL A 15 -16.82 6.31 12.71
N VAL A 16 -16.01 5.61 11.92
CA VAL A 16 -16.41 5.14 10.58
C VAL A 16 -17.53 4.11 10.68
N GLY A 17 -17.50 3.20 11.66
CA GLY A 17 -18.58 2.26 11.94
C GLY A 17 -19.91 2.96 12.19
N GLN A 18 -19.92 4.03 13.00
CA GLN A 18 -21.12 4.85 13.20
C GLN A 18 -21.58 5.56 11.92
N CYS A 19 -20.66 5.95 11.02
CA CYS A 19 -21.02 6.48 9.71
C CYS A 19 -21.68 5.41 8.84
N VAL A 20 -21.16 4.18 8.84
CA VAL A 20 -21.75 3.03 8.14
C VAL A 20 -23.16 2.74 8.66
N GLU A 21 -23.34 2.65 9.98
CA GLU A 21 -24.66 2.40 10.61
C GLU A 21 -25.70 3.48 10.26
N LYS A 22 -25.26 4.72 10.07
CA LYS A 22 -26.11 5.85 9.68
C LYS A 22 -26.31 5.97 8.17
N GLY A 23 -25.75 5.06 7.37
CA GLY A 23 -25.83 5.10 5.91
C GLY A 23 -25.05 6.25 5.27
N LEU A 24 -24.02 6.76 5.95
CA LEU A 24 -23.10 7.80 5.47
C LEU A 24 -21.85 7.21 4.80
N VAL A 25 -21.82 5.90 4.60
CA VAL A 25 -20.80 5.16 3.85
C VAL A 25 -21.54 4.12 3.02
N SER A 26 -21.34 4.15 1.70
CA SER A 26 -22.05 3.27 0.76
C SER A 26 -21.26 1.98 0.48
N GLY A 27 -19.94 2.06 0.42
CA GLY A 27 -19.08 1.00 -0.13
C GLY A 27 -19.21 0.82 -1.64
N ARG A 28 -20.05 1.62 -2.32
CA ARG A 28 -20.32 1.48 -3.76
C ARG A 28 -19.08 1.75 -4.59
N VAL A 29 -18.39 2.86 -4.32
CA VAL A 29 -17.12 3.21 -4.95
C VAL A 29 -16.17 3.75 -3.87
N VAL A 30 -15.01 3.12 -3.74
CA VAL A 30 -13.94 3.57 -2.84
C VAL A 30 -12.73 4.03 -3.64
N GLY A 31 -12.39 5.31 -3.52
CA GLY A 31 -11.23 5.92 -4.16
C GLY A 31 -9.99 5.86 -3.26
N THR A 32 -8.83 5.51 -3.80
CA THR A 32 -7.55 5.52 -3.08
C THR A 32 -6.55 6.48 -3.71
N ASP A 33 -5.90 7.27 -2.86
CA ASP A 33 -4.80 8.16 -3.24
C ASP A 33 -3.79 8.23 -2.09
N SER A 34 -2.57 8.71 -2.39
CA SER A 34 -1.55 8.96 -1.40
C SER A 34 -1.02 10.38 -1.43
N THR A 35 -0.68 10.91 -0.26
CA THR A 35 -0.13 12.26 -0.14
C THR A 35 1.14 12.26 0.70
N HIS A 36 2.21 12.86 0.19
CA HIS A 36 3.45 13.07 0.94
C HIS A 36 3.23 14.12 2.03
N VAL A 37 3.55 13.74 3.27
CA VAL A 37 3.51 14.61 4.45
C VAL A 37 4.94 14.83 4.93
N ARG A 38 5.37 16.08 5.03
CA ARG A 38 6.72 16.42 5.50
C ARG A 38 6.90 15.94 6.95
N ALA A 39 7.96 15.16 7.20
CA ALA A 39 8.30 14.76 8.56
C ALA A 39 8.91 15.94 9.32
N ASN A 40 8.72 15.95 10.65
CA ASN A 40 9.37 16.93 11.52
C ASN A 40 10.83 16.51 11.80
N ALA A 41 11.61 16.38 10.74
CA ALA A 41 13.01 15.97 10.78
C ALA A 41 13.85 16.80 9.82
N SER A 42 15.06 17.15 10.27
CA SER A 42 16.01 17.91 9.46
C SER A 42 16.74 17.00 8.48
N ARG A 43 16.95 17.48 7.24
CA ARG A 43 17.84 16.81 6.27
C ARG A 43 19.26 16.64 6.81
N ALA A 44 19.74 17.56 7.64
CA ALA A 44 21.06 17.47 8.26
C ALA A 44 21.16 16.34 9.31
N SER A 45 20.03 15.76 9.71
CA SER A 45 20.01 14.60 10.59
C SER A 45 20.12 13.27 9.84
N GLU A 46 20.05 13.27 8.51
CA GLU A 46 20.13 12.06 7.68
C GLU A 46 21.55 11.54 7.57
N GLU A 47 21.69 10.22 7.64
CA GLU A 47 22.92 9.48 7.36
C GLU A 47 22.65 8.36 6.37
N LEU A 48 23.69 7.92 5.65
CA LEU A 48 23.59 6.76 4.77
C LEU A 48 23.75 5.51 5.61
N VAL A 49 22.66 4.76 5.77
CA VAL A 49 22.64 3.48 6.47
C VAL A 49 22.57 2.37 5.43
N GLU A 50 23.38 1.35 5.64
CA GLU A 50 23.33 0.13 4.86
C GLU A 50 22.15 -0.72 5.36
N VAL A 51 21.12 -0.89 4.53
CA VAL A 51 19.90 -1.61 4.89
C VAL A 51 19.77 -2.85 4.02
N ALA A 52 19.47 -3.99 4.65
CA ALA A 52 19.05 -5.18 3.93
C ALA A 52 17.63 -4.96 3.41
N GLU A 53 17.44 -5.00 2.08
CA GLU A 53 16.08 -5.07 1.51
C GLU A 53 15.51 -6.46 1.84
N GLU A 54 14.60 -6.55 2.81
CA GLU A 54 13.77 -7.73 2.97
C GLU A 54 12.75 -7.80 1.82
N ALA A 55 12.48 -9.01 1.34
CA ALA A 55 11.37 -9.23 0.42
C ALA A 55 10.07 -8.89 1.15
N GLY A 56 9.53 -7.69 0.90
CA GLY A 56 8.27 -7.29 1.50
C GLY A 56 7.13 -8.23 1.09
N VAL A 57 6.12 -8.37 1.95
CA VAL A 57 4.91 -9.19 1.76
C VAL A 57 4.29 -9.04 0.37
N TYR A 58 4.36 -7.85 -0.23
CA TYR A 58 3.92 -7.59 -1.60
C TYR A 58 4.64 -8.47 -2.65
N TRP A 59 5.96 -8.60 -2.55
CA TRP A 59 6.75 -9.38 -3.52
C TRP A 59 6.55 -10.88 -3.35
N GLU A 60 6.42 -11.35 -2.11
CA GLU A 60 6.11 -12.75 -1.83
C GLU A 60 4.75 -13.12 -2.44
N ARG A 61 3.73 -12.30 -2.18
CA ARG A 61 2.42 -12.42 -2.82
C ARG A 61 2.57 -12.46 -4.35
N LEU A 62 3.23 -11.46 -4.94
CA LEU A 62 3.40 -11.38 -6.39
C LEU A 62 4.09 -12.63 -6.98
N ASP A 63 5.12 -13.16 -6.31
CA ASP A 63 5.85 -14.36 -6.75
C ASP A 63 4.96 -15.61 -6.73
N ASP A 64 4.11 -15.75 -5.71
CA ASP A 64 3.14 -16.85 -5.60
C ASP A 64 2.11 -16.74 -6.74
N TYR A 65 1.59 -15.54 -7.01
CA TYR A 65 0.63 -15.33 -8.09
C TYR A 65 1.23 -15.54 -9.49
N GLU A 66 2.48 -15.13 -9.73
CA GLU A 66 3.18 -15.43 -10.98
C GLU A 66 3.33 -16.94 -11.17
N GLU A 67 3.59 -17.69 -10.10
CA GLU A 67 3.70 -19.16 -10.15
C GLU A 67 2.36 -19.80 -10.52
N GLU A 68 1.28 -19.46 -9.83
CA GLU A 68 -0.07 -19.98 -10.11
C GLU A 68 -0.51 -19.67 -11.56
N GLY A 69 -0.22 -18.45 -12.04
CA GLY A 69 -0.53 -18.07 -13.42
C GLY A 69 0.24 -18.90 -14.46
N LEU A 70 1.47 -19.31 -14.15
CA LEU A 70 2.25 -20.22 -14.99
C LEU A 70 1.69 -21.64 -14.99
N GLU A 71 1.25 -22.14 -13.83
CA GLU A 71 0.60 -23.45 -13.71
C GLU A 71 -0.72 -23.50 -14.48
N GLU A 72 -1.55 -22.46 -14.38
CA GLU A 72 -2.80 -22.40 -15.13
C GLU A 72 -2.55 -22.30 -16.65
N LEU A 73 -1.55 -21.52 -17.07
CA LEU A 73 -1.15 -21.44 -18.48
C LEU A 73 -0.68 -22.81 -18.99
N GLU A 74 0.12 -23.53 -18.22
CA GLU A 74 0.56 -24.89 -18.55
C GLU A 74 -0.64 -25.84 -18.66
N ARG A 75 -1.58 -25.79 -17.72
CA ARG A 75 -2.81 -26.60 -17.76
C ARG A 75 -3.66 -26.31 -19.00
N ARG A 76 -3.78 -25.04 -19.41
CA ARG A 76 -4.63 -24.62 -20.54
C ARG A 76 -3.99 -24.83 -21.90
N THR A 77 -2.67 -24.63 -22.01
CA THR A 77 -1.96 -24.55 -23.30
C THR A 77 -0.95 -25.67 -23.50
N GLY A 78 -0.69 -26.48 -22.48
CA GLY A 78 0.38 -27.48 -22.47
C GLY A 78 1.79 -26.87 -22.52
N LYS A 79 1.91 -25.55 -22.42
CA LYS A 79 3.18 -24.82 -22.54
C LYS A 79 3.40 -23.97 -21.31
N ARG A 80 4.54 -24.20 -20.66
CA ARG A 80 5.01 -23.37 -19.55
C ARG A 80 6.06 -22.38 -20.03
N ARG A 81 5.82 -21.08 -19.78
CA ARG A 81 6.87 -20.08 -19.92
C ARG A 81 7.84 -20.23 -18.75
N LYS A 82 9.13 -19.95 -18.99
CA LYS A 82 10.12 -19.96 -17.91
C LYS A 82 9.72 -18.92 -16.86
N LYS A 83 9.73 -19.32 -15.58
CA LYS A 83 9.63 -18.38 -14.45
C LYS A 83 10.72 -17.31 -14.60
N ARG A 84 10.40 -16.08 -14.23
CA ARG A 84 11.42 -15.03 -14.12
C ARG A 84 12.49 -15.50 -13.13
N THR A 85 13.72 -15.64 -13.60
CA THR A 85 14.88 -16.01 -12.76
C THR A 85 15.39 -14.85 -11.93
N LYS A 86 15.06 -13.62 -12.34
CA LYS A 86 15.32 -12.41 -11.57
C LYS A 86 14.01 -12.01 -10.93
N GLN A 87 13.81 -12.39 -9.66
CA GLN A 87 13.01 -11.56 -8.78
C GLN A 87 13.54 -10.14 -8.95
N ILE A 88 12.66 -9.20 -9.29
CA ILE A 88 13.01 -7.79 -9.26
C ILE A 88 13.23 -7.48 -7.77
N LYS A 89 14.49 -7.64 -7.31
CA LYS A 89 15.01 -7.40 -5.95
C LYS A 89 14.82 -8.50 -4.88
N ARG A 90 15.24 -9.74 -5.17
CA ARG A 90 15.79 -10.64 -4.10
C ARG A 90 17.32 -10.59 -4.06
N ASP A 91 17.89 -9.57 -4.66
CA ASP A 91 19.31 -9.33 -4.45
C ASP A 91 19.41 -8.85 -3.00
N ASN A 92 20.22 -9.53 -2.18
CA ASN A 92 20.70 -9.03 -0.89
C ASN A 92 21.59 -7.79 -1.13
N ARG A 93 21.13 -6.85 -1.96
CA ARG A 93 21.70 -5.54 -2.15
C ARG A 93 21.43 -4.83 -0.86
N ARG A 94 22.46 -4.82 -0.05
CA ARG A 94 22.70 -3.77 0.89
C ARG A 94 22.63 -2.45 0.13
N THR A 95 21.50 -1.77 0.26
CA THR A 95 21.29 -0.46 -0.35
C THR A 95 21.62 0.59 0.70
N HIS A 96 22.25 1.68 0.25
CA HIS A 96 22.43 2.84 1.11
C HIS A 96 21.13 3.64 1.09
N LYS A 97 20.41 3.64 2.21
CA LYS A 97 19.24 4.50 2.41
C LYS A 97 19.63 5.70 3.26
N ARG A 98 19.05 6.86 2.96
CA ARG A 98 19.12 8.03 3.82
C ARG A 98 18.12 7.85 4.94
N VAL A 99 18.61 7.70 6.17
CA VAL A 99 17.79 7.52 7.37
C VAL A 99 18.01 8.70 8.29
N SER A 100 16.93 9.34 8.74
CA SER A 100 17.00 10.43 9.72
C SER A 100 17.31 9.88 11.10
N ARG A 101 18.32 10.43 11.77
CA ARG A 101 18.65 10.10 13.17
C ARG A 101 17.57 10.55 14.16
N THR A 102 16.77 11.53 13.78
CA THR A 102 15.71 12.10 14.65
C THR A 102 14.32 11.53 14.37
N ASP A 103 14.12 10.96 13.17
CA ASP A 103 12.89 10.29 12.77
C ASP A 103 13.18 9.13 11.79
N PRO A 104 13.66 7.98 12.29
CA PRO A 104 14.07 6.85 11.44
C PRO A 104 12.92 6.18 10.67
N GLU A 105 11.67 6.41 11.06
CA GLU A 105 10.48 5.86 10.37
C GLU A 105 10.10 6.68 9.13
N SER A 106 10.66 7.88 8.96
CA SER A 106 10.47 8.71 7.76
C SER A 106 11.32 8.20 6.58
N GLY A 107 10.84 8.44 5.36
CA GLY A 107 11.51 8.08 4.12
C GLY A 107 12.04 9.30 3.39
N HIS A 108 13.20 9.17 2.75
CA HIS A 108 13.79 10.27 1.98
C HIS A 108 13.09 10.43 0.62
N LEU A 109 12.29 11.49 0.50
CA LEU A 109 11.66 11.87 -0.75
C LEU A 109 12.67 12.60 -1.65
N LYS A 110 12.86 12.08 -2.87
CA LYS A 110 13.61 12.75 -3.94
C LYS A 110 12.93 12.52 -5.28
N ARG A 111 11.96 13.36 -5.62
CA ARG A 111 11.24 13.32 -6.91
C ARG A 111 11.29 14.69 -7.61
N PRO A 112 11.43 14.74 -8.94
CA PRO A 112 11.39 16.00 -9.69
C PRO A 112 10.11 16.78 -9.38
N GLY A 113 10.24 18.07 -9.08
CA GLY A 113 9.09 18.95 -8.77
C GLY A 113 8.47 18.78 -7.38
N LYS A 114 9.03 17.93 -6.51
CA LYS A 114 8.59 17.77 -5.11
C LYS A 114 9.69 18.21 -4.12
N PRO A 115 9.33 18.63 -2.90
CA PRO A 115 10.31 18.92 -1.85
C PRO A 115 11.20 17.70 -1.57
N GLU A 116 12.50 17.92 -1.41
CA GLU A 116 13.45 16.88 -1.05
C GLU A 116 13.62 16.79 0.47
N GLY A 117 13.67 15.57 1.02
CA GLY A 117 14.00 15.31 2.43
C GLY A 117 13.07 14.31 3.14
N PRO A 118 13.09 14.26 4.48
CA PRO A 118 12.28 13.33 5.27
C PRO A 118 10.77 13.55 5.12
N HIS A 119 10.06 12.53 4.64
CA HIS A 119 8.61 12.54 4.46
C HIS A 119 7.98 11.21 4.89
N TYR A 120 6.69 11.27 5.18
CA TYR A 120 5.77 10.13 5.22
C TYR A 120 4.89 10.14 3.99
N LEU A 121 4.27 9.01 3.69
CA LEU A 121 3.26 8.89 2.65
C LEU A 121 1.97 8.39 3.32
N ALA A 122 0.93 9.21 3.26
CA ALA A 122 -0.39 8.90 3.82
C ALA A 122 -1.28 8.37 2.71
N HIS A 123 -1.55 7.06 2.75
CA HIS A 123 -2.45 6.36 1.82
C HIS A 123 -3.85 6.39 2.41
N GLN A 124 -4.79 6.96 1.67
CA GLN A 124 -6.16 7.20 2.13
C GLN A 124 -7.16 6.57 1.17
N ALA A 125 -8.18 5.94 1.73
CA ALA A 125 -9.31 5.40 0.99
C ALA A 125 -10.59 6.14 1.41
N VAL A 126 -11.37 6.59 0.42
CA VAL A 126 -12.53 7.46 0.60
C VAL A 126 -13.74 6.86 -0.10
N ASP A 127 -14.87 6.77 0.60
CA ASP A 127 -16.17 6.49 -0.02
C ASP A 127 -16.60 7.68 -0.89
N ALA A 128 -16.83 7.44 -2.17
CA ALA A 128 -17.07 8.49 -3.15
C ALA A 128 -18.46 9.14 -3.04
N ASP A 129 -19.44 8.45 -2.43
CA ASP A 129 -20.81 8.94 -2.38
C ASP A 129 -20.98 10.01 -1.28
N PHE A 130 -20.28 9.84 -0.16
CA PHE A 130 -20.40 10.73 1.00
C PHE A 130 -19.09 11.47 1.36
N GLY A 131 -17.98 11.13 0.72
CA GLY A 131 -16.67 11.75 0.98
C GLY A 131 -16.08 11.36 2.34
N ILE A 132 -16.48 10.22 2.91
CA ILE A 132 -15.97 9.73 4.19
C ILE A 132 -14.70 8.92 3.97
N ILE A 133 -13.65 9.24 4.72
CA ILE A 133 -12.43 8.42 4.74
C ILE A 133 -12.77 7.10 5.46
N VAL A 134 -12.71 5.99 4.72
CA VAL A 134 -13.03 4.64 5.23
C VAL A 134 -11.78 3.84 5.61
N GLY A 135 -10.58 4.31 5.24
CA GLY A 135 -9.35 3.70 5.67
C GLY A 135 -8.12 4.59 5.46
N GLN A 136 -7.09 4.34 6.28
CA GLN A 136 -5.80 5.01 6.17
C GLN A 136 -4.64 4.09 6.55
N THR A 137 -3.55 4.18 5.80
CA THR A 137 -2.26 3.54 6.10
C THR A 137 -1.15 4.57 5.89
N VAL A 138 -0.17 4.64 6.79
CA VAL A 138 0.98 5.54 6.65
C VAL A 138 2.25 4.72 6.48
N THR A 139 3.06 5.09 5.49
CA THR A 139 4.37 4.48 5.23
C THR A 139 5.46 5.56 5.22
N ALA A 140 6.72 5.14 5.19
CA ALA A 140 7.83 6.03 4.87
C ALA A 140 7.64 6.64 3.47
N GLY A 141 8.12 7.87 3.27
CA GLY A 141 7.92 8.65 2.04
C GLY A 141 8.60 8.09 0.78
N ASP A 142 9.53 7.14 0.94
CA ASP A 142 10.24 6.42 -0.12
C ASP A 142 9.57 5.10 -0.51
N VAL A 143 8.47 4.72 0.14
CA VAL A 143 7.69 3.50 -0.17
C VAL A 143 6.80 3.76 -1.39
N ASN A 144 6.67 2.73 -2.24
CA ASN A 144 5.78 2.77 -3.40
C ASN A 144 4.32 2.51 -2.99
N ASP A 145 3.39 3.20 -3.65
CA ASP A 145 1.95 3.13 -3.44
C ASP A 145 1.35 1.72 -3.59
N SER A 146 1.93 0.88 -4.45
CA SER A 146 1.48 -0.50 -4.64
C SER A 146 1.66 -1.38 -3.40
N VAL A 147 2.64 -1.06 -2.54
CA VAL A 147 2.99 -1.88 -1.38
C VAL A 147 1.87 -1.91 -0.33
N PRO A 148 1.32 -0.78 0.14
CA PRO A 148 0.23 -0.79 1.13
C PRO A 148 -1.17 -0.93 0.52
N PHE A 149 -1.33 -0.78 -0.79
CA PHE A 149 -2.64 -0.67 -1.45
C PHE A 149 -3.56 -1.85 -1.15
N LEU A 150 -3.11 -3.07 -1.43
CA LEU A 150 -3.93 -4.28 -1.26
C LEU A 150 -4.34 -4.48 0.21
N GLY A 151 -3.39 -4.40 1.13
CA GLY A 151 -3.67 -4.56 2.55
C GLY A 151 -4.53 -3.43 3.14
N LEU A 152 -4.61 -2.26 2.48
CA LEU A 152 -5.56 -1.21 2.81
C LEU A 152 -6.97 -1.61 2.34
N ILE A 153 -7.12 -1.97 1.07
CA ILE A 153 -8.42 -2.32 0.47
C ILE A 153 -9.02 -3.58 1.12
N GLU A 154 -8.25 -4.64 1.28
CA GLU A 154 -8.66 -5.90 1.92
C GLU A 154 -9.20 -5.62 3.33
N ARG A 155 -8.46 -4.83 4.13
CA ARG A 155 -8.88 -4.49 5.49
C ARG A 155 -10.21 -3.73 5.50
N ILE A 156 -10.42 -2.79 4.58
CA ILE A 156 -11.68 -2.02 4.49
C ILE A 156 -12.82 -2.94 4.09
N HIS A 157 -12.61 -3.76 3.05
CA HIS A 157 -13.62 -4.68 2.53
C HIS A 157 -14.07 -5.69 3.59
N GLU A 158 -13.13 -6.22 4.37
CA GLU A 158 -13.41 -7.23 5.41
C GLU A 158 -14.01 -6.65 6.68
N ASN A 159 -13.54 -5.49 7.13
CA ASN A 159 -13.78 -5.02 8.51
C ASN A 159 -14.60 -3.73 8.61
N VAL A 160 -14.79 -2.99 7.51
CA VAL A 160 -15.43 -1.67 7.54
C VAL A 160 -16.71 -1.67 6.70
N VAL A 161 -16.58 -1.90 5.40
CA VAL A 161 -17.71 -1.91 4.47
C VAL A 161 -17.38 -2.76 3.24
N PRO A 162 -18.27 -3.66 2.79
CA PRO A 162 -18.08 -4.38 1.54
C PRO A 162 -17.97 -3.40 0.37
N ILE A 163 -16.83 -3.43 -0.30
CA ILE A 163 -16.54 -2.58 -1.46
C ILE A 163 -17.11 -3.24 -2.72
N GLN A 164 -17.82 -2.50 -3.56
CA GLN A 164 -18.33 -2.98 -4.86
C GLN A 164 -17.41 -2.59 -6.02
N ALA A 165 -16.84 -1.38 -5.95
CA ALA A 165 -15.84 -0.91 -6.89
C ALA A 165 -14.74 -0.11 -6.17
N ALA A 166 -13.50 -0.32 -6.58
CA ALA A 166 -12.36 0.48 -6.20
C ALA A 166 -11.94 1.38 -7.37
N THR A 167 -11.37 2.54 -7.07
CA THR A 167 -10.72 3.40 -8.07
C THR A 167 -9.47 4.02 -7.47
N ALA A 168 -8.45 4.25 -8.28
CA ALA A 168 -7.18 4.79 -7.82
C ALA A 168 -6.43 5.47 -8.97
N ASP A 169 -5.33 6.16 -8.66
CA ASP A 169 -4.46 6.72 -9.70
C ASP A 169 -3.73 5.63 -10.52
N ALA A 170 -3.05 6.04 -11.60
CA ALA A 170 -2.35 5.12 -12.48
C ALA A 170 -1.15 4.39 -11.82
N ALA A 171 -0.63 4.87 -10.68
CA ALA A 171 0.44 4.18 -9.95
C ALA A 171 -0.06 2.90 -9.26
N TYR A 172 -1.38 2.76 -9.06
CA TYR A 172 -2.02 1.56 -8.52
C TYR A 172 -2.43 0.55 -9.60
N ASP A 173 -2.22 0.86 -10.88
CA ASP A 173 -2.52 -0.06 -11.99
C ASP A 173 -1.41 -1.11 -12.17
N PHE A 174 -1.50 -2.20 -11.41
CA PHE A 174 -0.58 -3.33 -11.50
C PHE A 174 -1.32 -4.68 -11.53
N PRO A 175 -0.78 -5.72 -12.22
CA PRO A 175 -1.53 -6.97 -12.46
C PRO A 175 -2.07 -7.66 -11.21
N LEU A 176 -1.32 -7.56 -10.12
CA LEU A 176 -1.71 -8.15 -8.86
C LEU A 176 -2.95 -7.46 -8.24
N ALA A 177 -3.10 -6.14 -8.41
CA ALA A 177 -4.29 -5.42 -7.97
C ALA A 177 -5.56 -5.96 -8.64
N HIS A 178 -5.56 -6.05 -9.96
CA HIS A 178 -6.69 -6.55 -10.76
C HIS A 178 -7.12 -7.96 -10.33
N ARG A 179 -6.16 -8.84 -10.08
CA ARG A 179 -6.46 -10.21 -9.67
C ARG A 179 -7.08 -10.28 -8.27
N VAL A 180 -6.43 -9.69 -7.28
CA VAL A 180 -6.90 -9.74 -5.87
C VAL A 180 -8.26 -9.08 -5.74
N LEU A 181 -8.47 -7.93 -6.38
CA LEU A 181 -9.76 -7.25 -6.36
C LEU A 181 -10.84 -8.08 -7.08
N GLY A 182 -10.50 -8.73 -8.20
CA GLY A 182 -11.41 -9.66 -8.86
C GLY A 182 -11.79 -10.87 -8.01
N GLU A 183 -10.84 -11.45 -7.27
CA GLU A 183 -11.08 -12.56 -6.31
C GLU A 183 -12.01 -12.14 -5.16
N LEU A 184 -11.94 -10.87 -4.75
CA LEU A 184 -12.84 -10.26 -3.75
C LEU A 184 -14.18 -9.80 -4.34
N GLY A 185 -14.40 -9.95 -5.65
CA GLY A 185 -15.61 -9.46 -6.34
C GLY A 185 -15.70 -7.93 -6.43
N ILE A 186 -14.57 -7.23 -6.29
CA ILE A 186 -14.47 -5.77 -6.37
C ILE A 186 -14.12 -5.40 -7.82
N ASN A 187 -14.94 -4.54 -8.43
CA ASN A 187 -14.62 -3.97 -9.74
C ASN A 187 -13.50 -2.93 -9.60
N PHE A 188 -12.51 -2.89 -10.51
CA PHE A 188 -11.37 -1.97 -10.42
C PHE A 188 -11.01 -1.40 -11.80
#